data_AF-A0A1D3TEB9-F1
#
_entry.id   AF-A0A1D3TEB9-F1
#
_cell.length_a   1.000
_cell.length_b   1.000
_cell.length_c   1.000
_cell.angle_alpha   90.00
_cell.angle_beta   90.00
_cell.angle_gamma   90.00
#
_symmetry.space_group_name_H-M   'P 1'
#
loop_
_entity.id
_entity.type
_entity.pdbx_description
1 polymer ?
#
loop_
_entity_poly.entity_id
_entity_poly.type
_entity_poly.pdbx_seq_one_letter_code
_entity_poly.pdbx_strand_id
1 'polypeptide(L)'
;MGFFYSGFHKPNMNNIKGKRAKIIYVLGLFMLPTFVTYMGSNYYVLNFFIDTFKPIEVPREVDFKIIRSIYHDKKPTTKSSDYDENTNV
;
A
#
# COMPACT_ATOMS: atom_id res chain seq x y z
N MET A 1 0.24 31.98 14.20
CA MET A 1 1.23 32.86 13.53
C MET A 1 2.71 32.54 13.87
N GLY A 2 3.06 31.32 14.32
CA GLY A 2 4.42 31.04 14.84
C GLY A 2 5.53 30.80 13.81
N PHE A 3 5.20 30.53 12.53
CA PHE A 3 6.20 30.35 11.48
C PHE A 3 6.87 31.68 11.07
N PHE A 4 6.07 32.76 11.02
CA PHE A 4 6.51 34.11 10.62
C PHE A 4 6.93 35.01 11.79
N TYR A 5 6.57 34.67 13.04
CA TYR A 5 6.94 35.41 14.26
C TYR A 5 8.19 34.87 14.98
N SER A 6 8.97 34.00 14.34
CA SER A 6 10.22 33.55 14.96
C SER A 6 11.24 34.69 14.93
N GLY A 7 11.88 34.95 16.08
CA GLY A 7 12.85 36.03 16.35
C GLY A 7 14.14 35.99 15.52
N PHE A 8 14.06 35.66 14.23
CA PHE A 8 15.15 35.64 13.26
C PHE A 8 15.66 37.04 12.86
N HIS A 9 15.33 38.06 13.64
CA HIS A 9 15.74 39.46 13.41
C HIS A 9 17.27 39.63 13.48
N LYS A 10 17.99 38.72 14.14
CA LYS A 10 19.46 38.67 14.14
C LYS A 10 19.96 37.41 13.43
N PRO A 11 20.76 37.53 12.35
CA PRO A 11 21.28 36.38 11.62
C PRO A 11 22.31 35.65 12.50
N ASN A 12 21.89 34.50 13.05
CA ASN A 12 22.76 33.52 13.67
C ASN A 12 22.77 32.28 12.77
N MET A 13 23.92 31.65 12.56
CA MET A 13 24.07 30.48 11.70
C MET A 13 23.16 29.32 12.13
N ASN A 14 22.89 29.19 13.43
CA ASN A 14 21.94 28.21 13.98
C ASN A 14 20.48 28.56 13.63
N ASN A 15 20.14 29.86 13.63
CA ASN A 15 18.82 30.35 13.27
C ASN A 15 18.51 30.14 11.78
N ILE A 16 19.50 30.31 10.90
CA ILE A 16 19.36 30.10 9.45
C ILE A 16 19.10 28.61 9.15
N LYS A 17 19.85 27.70 9.79
CA LYS A 17 19.64 26.25 9.66
C LYS A 17 18.25 25.85 10.14
N GLY A 18 17.82 26.35 11.30
CA GLY A 18 16.47 26.10 11.83
C GLY A 18 15.35 26.61 10.91
N LYS A 19 15.52 27.79 10.30
CA LYS A 19 14.56 28.33 9.32
C LYS A 19 14.45 27.43 8.08
N ARG A 20 15.58 26.98 7.53
CA ARG A 20 15.60 26.06 6.37
C ARG A 20 14.93 24.74 6.68
N ALA A 21 15.20 24.14 7.84
CA ALA A 21 14.57 22.90 8.26
C ALA A 21 13.05 23.05 8.38
N LYS A 22 12.57 24.15 8.97
CA LYS A 22 11.13 24.44 9.06
C LYS A 22 10.48 24.63 7.69
N ILE A 23 11.15 25.32 6.76
CA ILE A 23 10.65 25.49 5.38
C ILE A 23 10.57 24.15 4.67
N ILE A 24 11.61 23.31 4.76
CA ILE A 24 11.62 21.98 4.15
C ILE A 24 10.53 21.09 4.75
N TYR A 25 10.32 21.15 6.07
CA TYR A 25 9.26 20.41 6.74
C TYR A 25 7.87 20.80 6.21
N VAL A 26 7.59 22.10 6.13
CA VAL A 26 6.30 22.59 5.60
C VAL A 26 6.14 22.19 4.13
N LEU A 27 7.17 22.39 3.30
CA LEU A 27 7.16 21.98 1.89
C LEU A 27 6.92 20.48 1.74
N GLY A 28 7.63 19.66 2.52
CA GLY A 28 7.45 18.21 2.53
C GLY A 28 6.03 17.82 2.91
N LEU A 29 5.48 18.39 3.99
CA LEU A 29 4.12 18.11 4.44
C LEU A 29 3.08 18.33 3.33
N PHE A 30 3.23 19.40 2.55
CA PHE A 30 2.28 19.76 1.49
C PHE A 30 2.54 19.05 0.16
N MET A 31 3.81 18.83 -0.21
CA MET A 31 4.17 18.23 -1.51
C MET A 31 4.18 16.70 -1.48
N LEU A 32 4.42 16.09 -0.31
CA LEU A 32 4.56 14.64 -0.19
C LEU A 32 3.28 13.87 -0.56
N PRO A 33 2.05 14.29 -0.16
CA PRO A 33 0.83 13.63 -0.62
C PRO A 33 0.73 13.61 -2.15
N THR A 34 0.96 14.75 -2.80
CA THR A 34 0.94 14.85 -4.27
C THR A 34 1.99 13.98 -4.93
N PHE A 35 3.21 13.93 -4.36
CA PHE A 35 4.28 13.08 -4.87
C PHE A 35 3.94 11.59 -4.77
N VAL A 36 3.40 11.16 -3.62
CA VAL A 36 2.98 9.78 -3.40
C VAL A 36 1.83 9.40 -4.35
N THR A 37 0.83 10.27 -4.51
CA THR A 37 -0.27 10.02 -5.45
C THR A 37 0.23 9.92 -6.89
N TYR A 38 1.13 10.82 -7.31
CA TYR A 38 1.70 10.80 -8.65
C TYR A 38 2.47 9.50 -8.91
N MET A 39 3.34 9.09 -7.99
CA MET A 39 4.08 7.82 -8.11
C MET A 39 3.15 6.60 -8.04
N GLY A 40 2.15 6.62 -7.17
CA GLY A 40 1.15 5.55 -7.02
C GLY A 40 0.21 5.41 -8.22
N SER A 41 0.00 6.49 -8.97
CA SER A 41 -0.77 6.49 -10.22
C SER A 41 -0.02 5.92 -11.43
N ASN A 42 1.25 5.52 -11.24
CA ASN A 42 2.00 4.83 -12.27
C ASN A 42 1.38 3.46 -12.55
N TYR A 43 1.09 3.19 -13.83
CA TYR A 43 0.47 1.94 -14.30
C TYR A 43 1.16 0.68 -13.78
N TYR A 44 2.49 0.66 -13.73
CA TYR A 44 3.25 -0.50 -13.25
C TYR A 44 3.05 -0.74 -11.76
N VAL A 45 3.01 0.32 -10.96
CA VAL A 45 2.78 0.23 -9.51
C VAL A 45 1.35 -0.21 -9.23
N LEU A 46 0.38 0.33 -9.98
CA LEU A 46 -1.02 0.00 -9.80
C LEU A 46 -1.32 -1.46 -10.16
N ASN A 47 -0.78 -1.95 -11.28
CA ASN A 47 -0.95 -3.35 -11.66
C ASN A 47 -0.28 -4.30 -10.67
N PHE A 48 0.92 -3.97 -10.16
CA PHE A 48 1.54 -4.75 -9.10
C PHE A 48 0.64 -4.84 -7.86
N PHE A 49 0.02 -3.74 -7.45
CA PHE A 49 -0.91 -3.74 -6.33
C PHE A 49 -2.17 -4.57 -6.61
N ILE A 50 -2.74 -4.44 -7.81
CA ILE A 50 -3.90 -5.24 -8.23
C ILE A 50 -3.54 -6.72 -8.18
N ASP A 51 -2.42 -7.14 -8.78
CA ASP A 51 -2.03 -8.55 -8.83
C ASP A 51 -1.71 -9.14 -7.45
N THR A 52 -1.09 -8.34 -6.58
CA THR A 52 -0.68 -8.76 -5.23
C THR A 52 -1.87 -8.87 -4.27
N PHE A 53 -2.80 -7.91 -4.34
CA PHE A 53 -3.87 -7.78 -3.35
C PHE A 53 -5.26 -8.08 -3.91
N LYS A 54 -5.36 -8.61 -5.15
CA LYS A 54 -6.64 -8.99 -5.76
C LYS A 54 -7.43 -9.87 -4.78
N PRO A 55 -8.55 -9.38 -4.21
CA PRO A 55 -9.38 -10.22 -3.37
C PRO A 55 -9.98 -11.30 -4.28
N ILE A 56 -9.64 -12.55 -3.99
CA ILE A 56 -10.27 -13.68 -4.65
C ILE A 56 -11.59 -13.91 -3.92
N GLU A 57 -12.70 -13.47 -4.52
CA GLU A 57 -14.03 -13.86 -4.06
C GLU A 57 -14.22 -15.33 -4.38
N VAL A 58 -14.43 -16.14 -3.35
CA VAL A 58 -14.51 -17.59 -3.48
C VAL A 58 -15.90 -18.07 -3.11
N PRO A 59 -16.50 -18.99 -3.89
CA PRO A 59 -17.80 -19.55 -3.56
C PRO A 59 -17.73 -20.26 -2.21
N ARG A 60 -18.80 -20.19 -1.40
CA ARG A 60 -18.88 -20.82 -0.08
C ARG A 60 -18.59 -22.33 -0.08
N GLU A 61 -18.79 -22.98 -1.22
CA GLU A 61 -18.68 -24.43 -1.40
C GLU A 61 -17.23 -24.89 -1.67
N VAL A 62 -16.29 -23.98 -1.89
CA VAL A 62 -14.93 -24.34 -2.32
C VAL A 62 -13.92 -24.27 -1.18
N ASP A 63 -13.12 -25.33 -1.01
CA ASP A 63 -12.02 -25.36 -0.03
C ASP A 63 -10.94 -24.32 -0.40
N PHE A 64 -10.71 -23.37 0.52
CA PHE A 64 -9.68 -22.34 0.42
C PHE A 64 -8.27 -22.90 0.13
N LYS A 65 -7.97 -24.13 0.54
CA LYS A 65 -6.68 -24.78 0.26
C LYS A 65 -6.48 -25.05 -1.23
N ILE A 66 -7.53 -25.49 -1.93
CA ILE A 66 -7.50 -25.78 -3.37
C ILE A 66 -7.26 -24.49 -4.15
N ILE A 67 -7.94 -23.41 -3.77
CA ILE A 67 -7.82 -22.10 -4.43
C ILE A 67 -6.43 -21.51 -4.20
N ARG A 68 -5.90 -21.61 -2.98
CA ARG A 68 -4.52 -21.19 -2.68
C ARG A 68 -3.49 -21.98 -3.49
N SER A 69 -3.69 -23.28 -3.69
CA SER A 69 -2.80 -24.06 -4.56
C SER A 69 -2.86 -23.63 -6.02
N ILE A 70 -4.06 -23.37 -6.56
CA ILE A 70 -4.23 -22.88 -7.93
C ILE A 70 -3.57 -21.50 -8.11
N TYR A 71 -3.76 -20.58 -7.15
CA TYR A 71 -3.16 -19.24 -7.19
C TYR A 71 -1.62 -19.25 -7.19
N HIS A 72 -1.00 -20.29 -6.61
CA HIS A 72 0.46 -20.44 -6.58
C HIS A 72 0.99 -21.48 -7.60
N ASP A 73 0.22 -21.78 -8.65
CA ASP A 73 0.57 -22.75 -9.71
C ASP A 73 0.95 -24.14 -9.18
N LYS A 74 0.41 -24.54 -8.02
CA LYS A 74 0.58 -25.88 -7.47
C LYS A 74 -0.58 -26.75 -7.91
N LYS A 75 -0.27 -27.98 -8.38
CA LYS A 75 -1.32 -28.99 -8.60
C LYS A 75 -2.01 -29.26 -7.25
N PRO A 76 -3.32 -29.02 -7.13
CA PRO A 76 -4.06 -29.38 -5.93
C PRO A 76 -4.05 -30.91 -5.78
N THR A 77 -3.90 -31.39 -4.54
CA THR A 77 -3.90 -32.82 -4.22
C THR A 77 -5.27 -33.48 -4.35
N THR A 78 -6.33 -32.67 -4.37
CA THR A 78 -7.73 -33.09 -4.34
C THR A 78 -8.52 -32.28 -5.36
N LYS A 79 -9.46 -32.92 -6.06
CA LYS A 79 -10.37 -32.25 -7.00
C LYS A 79 -11.68 -31.92 -6.28
N SER A 80 -12.37 -30.86 -6.71
CA SER A 80 -13.67 -30.50 -6.15
C SER A 80 -14.71 -31.63 -6.34
N SER A 81 -14.55 -32.45 -7.37
CA SER A 81 -15.38 -33.65 -7.62
C SER A 81 -15.30 -34.70 -6.52
N ASP A 82 -14.24 -34.70 -5.71
CA ASP A 82 -14.01 -35.74 -4.70
C ASP A 82 -14.84 -35.48 -3.42
N TYR A 83 -15.51 -34.32 -3.32
CA TYR A 83 -16.34 -33.93 -2.18
C TYR A 83 -17.82 -34.35 -2.30
N ASP A 84 -18.33 -34.52 -3.52
CA ASP A 84 -19.73 -34.92 -3.77
C ASP A 84 -20.00 -36.40 -3.45
N GLU A 85 -18.97 -37.24 -3.42
CA GLU A 85 -19.11 -38.69 -3.12
C GLU A 85 -19.30 -38.98 -1.62
N ASN A 86 -19.04 -38.02 -0.71
CA ASN A 86 -19.02 -38.26 0.74
C ASN A 86 -20.09 -37.50 1.55
N THR A 87 -21.10 -36.90 0.91
CA THR A 87 -22.16 -36.13 1.59
C THR A 87 -23.53 -36.82 1.62
N ASN A 88 -23.64 -38.08 1.18
CA ASN A 88 -24.85 -38.92 1.32
C ASN A 88 -24.69 -40.00 2.40
N VAL A 89 -24.39 -39.61 3.65
CA VAL A 89 -24.53 -40.46 4.84
C VAL A 89 -25.41 -39.76 5.87
#